data_AF-A0A2H1W932-F1
#
_entry.id   AF-A0A2H1W932-F1
#
_cell.length_a   1.000
_cell.length_b   1.000
_cell.length_c   1.000
_cell.angle_alpha   90.00
_cell.angle_beta   90.00
_cell.angle_gamma   90.00
#
_symmetry.space_group_name_H-M   'P 1'
#
loop_
_entity.id
_entity.type
_entity.pdbx_description
1 polymer ?
#
loop_
_entity_poly.entity_id
_entity_poly.type
_entity_poly.pdbx_seq_one_letter_code
_entity_poly.pdbx_strand_id
1 'polypeptide(L)'
;MQPKNYHVEILYLQNKLDKDMQKIIQPFNIFLTLFLSSIYKVKKNYIKPCAKNSQIIIFLIISSINLVDVCIASFTNKFKTFTLTFIICCSLFLLILSYMLLMICNIYFSNNLILLILKLQEIYDTLDINKEIRIFCIWNWILIFSVILFEVLLAILFQIATKFKISVNLINLHIVNVSYDINMLYAIRVMSLLTMLLERCVTMIQFDIDNEEDSKDKPENVFVTFKKILDAYELYNSCFRILVS
;
A
#
# COMPACT_ATOMS: atom_id res chain seq x y z
N MET A 1 33.50 -11.42 11.07
CA MET A 1 32.45 -10.72 10.29
C MET A 1 31.28 -11.67 10.07
N GLN A 2 30.18 -11.49 10.81
CA GLN A 2 28.77 -11.56 10.38
C GLN A 2 27.84 -11.56 11.62
N PRO A 3 27.43 -10.39 12.12
CA PRO A 3 26.23 -10.25 12.94
C PRO A 3 25.13 -9.63 12.06
N LYS A 4 24.46 -10.44 11.23
CA LYS A 4 23.31 -9.96 10.44
C LYS A 4 22.01 -10.75 10.63
N ASN A 5 22.05 -11.97 11.18
CA ASN A 5 20.84 -12.77 11.34
C ASN A 5 20.15 -12.63 12.70
N TYR A 6 20.88 -12.33 13.79
CA TYR A 6 20.27 -12.20 15.12
C TYR A 6 19.28 -11.03 15.23
N HIS A 7 19.51 -9.93 14.50
CA HIS A 7 18.59 -8.79 14.55
C HIS A 7 17.24 -9.06 13.86
N VAL A 8 17.21 -9.98 12.89
CA VAL A 8 16.00 -10.33 12.14
C VAL A 8 15.10 -11.26 12.96
N GLU A 9 15.67 -12.17 13.75
CA GLU A 9 14.89 -13.09 14.60
C GLU A 9 14.23 -12.40 15.80
N ILE A 10 14.86 -11.38 16.39
CA ILE A 10 14.28 -10.64 17.53
C ILE A 10 13.05 -9.82 17.09
N LEU A 11 13.03 -9.31 15.86
CA LEU A 11 11.85 -8.65 15.28
C LEU A 11 10.64 -9.60 15.17
N TYR A 12 10.84 -10.90 14.93
CA TYR A 12 9.73 -11.84 14.74
C TYR A 12 8.90 -12.11 16.01
N LEU A 13 9.46 -11.91 17.20
CA LEU A 13 8.77 -12.18 18.48
C LEU A 13 7.86 -11.04 18.94
N GLN A 14 8.04 -9.82 18.42
CA GLN A 14 7.28 -8.63 18.82
C GLN A 14 6.32 -8.10 17.76
N ASN A 15 6.18 -8.75 16.60
CA ASN A 15 5.29 -8.33 15.51
C ASN A 15 3.79 -8.61 15.78
N LYS A 16 3.35 -8.46 17.03
CA LYS A 16 1.95 -8.60 17.42
C LYS A 16 1.24 -7.28 17.13
N LEU A 17 0.26 -7.34 16.24
CA LEU A 17 -0.56 -6.23 15.82
C LEU A 17 -1.81 -6.16 16.70
N ASP A 18 -2.12 -4.96 17.20
CA ASP A 18 -3.37 -4.73 17.91
C ASP A 18 -4.57 -4.71 16.97
N LYS A 19 -5.73 -5.05 17.51
CA LYS A 19 -6.96 -5.25 16.71
C LYS A 19 -7.37 -3.98 15.97
N ASP A 20 -7.16 -2.81 16.56
CA ASP A 20 -7.54 -1.55 15.94
C ASP A 20 -6.57 -1.16 14.82
N MET A 21 -5.26 -1.34 15.02
CA MET A 21 -4.29 -1.20 13.94
C MET A 21 -4.54 -2.21 12.81
N GLN A 22 -4.96 -3.43 13.15
CA GLN A 22 -5.38 -4.42 12.17
C GLN A 22 -6.56 -3.93 11.34
N LYS A 23 -7.59 -3.31 11.93
CA LYS A 23 -8.75 -2.78 11.19
C LYS A 23 -8.35 -1.68 10.21
N ILE A 24 -7.35 -0.86 10.53
CA ILE A 24 -6.86 0.21 9.63
C ILE A 24 -6.27 -0.38 8.35
N ILE A 25 -5.43 -1.42 8.50
CA ILE A 25 -4.69 -2.01 7.38
C ILE A 25 -5.47 -3.12 6.66
N GLN A 26 -6.45 -3.73 7.32
CA GLN A 26 -7.19 -4.90 6.83
C GLN A 26 -7.84 -4.69 5.46
N PRO A 27 -8.49 -3.55 5.14
CA PRO A 27 -9.11 -3.34 3.83
C PRO A 27 -8.06 -3.48 2.72
N PHE A 28 -6.94 -2.78 2.86
CA PHE A 28 -5.84 -2.84 1.89
C PHE A 28 -5.26 -4.24 1.81
N ASN A 29 -4.97 -4.89 2.94
CA ASN A 29 -4.39 -6.23 2.91
C ASN A 29 -5.33 -7.27 2.25
N ILE A 30 -6.65 -7.18 2.45
CA ILE A 30 -7.62 -8.07 1.79
C ILE A 30 -7.57 -7.88 0.27
N PHE A 31 -7.71 -6.65 -0.21
CA PHE A 31 -7.75 -6.40 -1.65
C PHE A 31 -6.39 -6.61 -2.33
N LEU A 32 -5.29 -6.19 -1.71
CA LEU A 32 -3.95 -6.49 -2.20
C LEU A 32 -3.69 -7.99 -2.25
N THR A 33 -4.20 -8.77 -1.29
CA THR A 33 -4.11 -10.24 -1.36
C THR A 33 -4.98 -10.79 -2.49
N LEU A 34 -6.20 -10.28 -2.66
CA LEU A 34 -7.12 -10.68 -3.73
C LEU A 34 -6.51 -10.45 -5.12
N PHE A 35 -5.80 -9.34 -5.29
CA PHE A 35 -5.13 -8.98 -6.55
C PHE A 35 -3.65 -9.40 -6.60
N LEU A 36 -3.23 -10.36 -5.76
CA LEU A 36 -1.88 -10.96 -5.79
C LEU A 36 -0.71 -9.98 -5.56
N SER A 37 -0.97 -8.84 -4.93
CA SER A 37 0.01 -7.78 -4.62
C SER A 37 0.19 -7.54 -3.11
N SER A 38 -0.10 -8.55 -2.28
CA SER A 38 0.07 -8.44 -0.83
C SER A 38 1.54 -8.26 -0.44
N ILE A 39 1.83 -7.16 0.26
CA ILE A 39 3.16 -6.82 0.79
C ILE A 39 3.52 -7.70 1.99
N TYR A 40 2.56 -7.95 2.87
CA TYR A 40 2.70 -8.68 4.10
C TYR A 40 1.46 -9.52 4.38
N LYS A 41 1.62 -10.60 5.14
CA LYS A 41 0.51 -11.45 5.60
C LYS A 41 0.25 -11.19 7.06
N VAL A 42 -1.01 -10.95 7.39
CA VAL A 42 -1.49 -10.90 8.77
C VAL A 42 -2.12 -12.25 9.11
N LYS A 43 -1.56 -12.98 10.08
CA LYS A 43 -2.06 -14.28 10.55
C LYS A 43 -2.04 -14.33 12.08
N LYS A 44 -3.21 -14.56 12.69
CA LYS A 44 -3.37 -14.63 14.16
C LYS A 44 -2.79 -13.41 14.88
N ASN A 45 -3.06 -12.21 14.37
CA ASN A 45 -2.54 -10.92 14.87
C ASN A 45 -1.02 -10.75 14.71
N TYR A 46 -0.33 -11.62 13.98
CA TYR A 46 1.08 -11.41 13.64
C TYR A 46 1.21 -10.95 12.19
N ILE A 47 2.03 -9.93 11.97
CA ILE A 47 2.37 -9.43 10.64
C ILE A 47 3.72 -10.03 10.21
N LYS A 48 3.77 -10.59 9.00
CA LYS A 48 4.98 -11.20 8.42
C LYS A 48 5.14 -10.79 6.96
N PRO A 49 6.38 -10.57 6.48
CA PRO A 49 6.61 -10.27 5.07
C PRO A 49 6.19 -11.44 4.18
N CYS A 50 5.71 -11.16 2.98
CA CYS A 50 5.47 -12.18 1.97
C CYS A 50 6.79 -12.81 1.48
N ALA A 51 6.73 -14.07 1.05
CA ALA A 51 7.91 -14.74 0.51
C ALA A 51 8.31 -14.11 -0.84
N LYS A 52 9.58 -13.68 -0.95
CA LYS A 52 10.11 -13.01 -2.15
C LYS A 52 9.96 -13.89 -3.40
N ASN A 53 10.24 -15.18 -3.27
CA ASN A 53 10.16 -16.13 -4.38
C ASN A 53 8.74 -16.24 -4.95
N SER A 54 7.70 -16.22 -4.09
CA SER A 54 6.32 -16.28 -4.60
C SER A 54 5.96 -15.02 -5.40
N GLN A 55 6.44 -13.85 -4.98
CA GLN A 55 6.18 -12.59 -5.68
C GLN A 55 6.87 -12.57 -7.06
N ILE A 56 8.12 -13.05 -7.15
CA ILE A 56 8.84 -13.19 -8.43
C ILE A 56 8.12 -14.17 -9.37
N ILE A 57 7.65 -15.31 -8.86
CA ILE A 57 6.94 -16.30 -9.69
C ILE A 57 5.63 -15.71 -10.24
N ILE A 58 4.84 -15.05 -9.39
CA ILE A 58 3.60 -14.36 -9.82
C ILE A 58 3.94 -13.32 -10.89
N PHE A 59 5.02 -12.56 -10.68
CA PHE A 59 5.46 -11.54 -11.63
C PHE A 59 5.77 -12.12 -13.02
N LEU A 60 6.54 -13.21 -13.06
CA LEU A 60 6.90 -13.88 -14.29
C LEU A 60 5.68 -14.45 -15.00
N ILE A 61 4.75 -15.09 -14.28
CA ILE A 61 3.51 -15.64 -14.85
C ILE A 61 2.67 -14.52 -15.49
N ILE A 62 2.42 -13.43 -14.76
CA ILE A 62 1.63 -12.30 -15.27
C ILE A 62 2.32 -11.67 -16.48
N SER A 63 3.63 -11.48 -16.44
CA SER A 63 4.40 -10.91 -17.55
C SER A 63 4.38 -11.81 -18.80
N SER A 64 4.54 -13.11 -18.62
CA SER A 64 4.49 -14.08 -19.73
C SER A 64 3.12 -14.14 -20.39
N ILE A 65 2.03 -14.13 -19.61
CA ILE A 65 0.66 -14.09 -20.14
C ILE A 65 0.49 -12.84 -21.00
N ASN A 66 0.81 -11.66 -20.46
CA ASN A 66 0.69 -10.40 -21.19
C ASN A 66 1.53 -10.39 -22.48
N LEU A 67 2.76 -10.92 -22.47
CA LEU A 67 3.59 -11.00 -23.67
C LEU A 67 2.98 -11.89 -24.75
N VAL A 68 2.48 -13.07 -24.40
CA VAL A 68 1.81 -13.98 -25.34
C VAL A 68 0.61 -13.28 -25.99
N ASP A 69 -0.13 -12.51 -25.21
CA ASP A 69 -1.33 -11.82 -25.69
C ASP A 69 -1.02 -10.74 -26.72
N VAL A 70 0.07 -10.01 -26.50
CA VAL A 70 0.58 -9.02 -27.46
C VAL A 70 0.99 -9.69 -28.76
N CYS A 71 1.69 -10.82 -28.67
CA CYS A 71 2.07 -11.59 -29.83
C CYS A 71 0.82 -12.03 -30.61
N ILE A 72 -0.19 -12.62 -29.95
CA ILE A 72 -1.43 -13.07 -30.60
C ILE A 72 -2.19 -11.89 -31.24
N ALA A 73 -2.28 -10.76 -30.54
CA ALA A 73 -2.99 -9.59 -31.04
C ALA A 73 -2.29 -8.99 -32.27
N SER A 74 -0.95 -8.98 -32.29
CA SER A 74 -0.12 -8.60 -33.44
C SER A 74 -0.36 -9.52 -34.64
N PHE A 75 -0.34 -10.85 -34.43
CA PHE A 75 -0.54 -11.83 -35.51
C PHE A 75 -1.95 -11.83 -36.09
N THR A 76 -2.97 -11.58 -35.28
CA THR A 76 -4.37 -11.62 -35.72
C THR A 76 -4.81 -10.37 -36.47
N ASN A 77 -3.92 -9.39 -36.68
CA ASN A 77 -4.19 -8.12 -37.37
C ASN A 77 -5.44 -7.40 -36.84
N LYS A 78 -5.78 -7.64 -35.57
CA LYS A 78 -6.97 -7.06 -34.92
C LYS A 78 -6.86 -5.54 -34.82
N PHE A 79 -5.63 -5.01 -34.85
CA PHE A 79 -5.34 -3.60 -34.81
C PHE A 79 -5.22 -3.07 -36.24
N LYS A 80 -6.34 -2.54 -36.74
CA LYS A 80 -6.43 -2.03 -38.13
C LYS A 80 -5.62 -0.74 -38.37
N THR A 81 -5.17 -0.06 -37.31
CA THR A 81 -4.46 1.22 -37.41
C THR A 81 -3.17 1.21 -36.60
N PHE A 82 -2.11 1.79 -37.17
CA PHE A 82 -0.81 1.96 -36.51
C PHE A 82 -0.94 2.66 -35.15
N THR A 83 -1.79 3.69 -35.07
CA THR A 83 -2.04 4.45 -33.84
C THR A 83 -2.54 3.58 -32.70
N LEU A 84 -3.46 2.65 -32.98
CA LEU A 84 -4.04 1.80 -31.96
C LEU A 84 -3.03 0.74 -31.48
N THR A 85 -2.23 0.19 -32.38
CA THR A 85 -1.10 -0.69 -32.02
C THR A 85 -0.09 0.05 -31.14
N PHE A 86 0.27 1.28 -31.50
CA PHE A 86 1.21 2.10 -30.73
C PHE A 86 0.70 2.38 -29.32
N ILE A 87 -0.56 2.80 -29.18
CA ILE A 87 -1.20 3.04 -27.87
C ILE A 87 -1.12 1.78 -27.00
N ILE A 88 -1.48 0.63 -27.55
CA ILE A 88 -1.47 -0.64 -26.81
C ILE A 88 -0.05 -1.01 -26.37
N CYS A 89 0.94 -0.93 -27.26
CA CYS A 89 2.34 -1.17 -26.92
C CYS A 89 2.83 -0.24 -25.80
N CYS A 90 2.49 1.06 -25.86
CA CYS A 90 2.82 2.01 -24.80
C CYS A 90 2.13 1.66 -23.47
N SER A 91 0.84 1.31 -23.49
CA SER A 91 0.10 0.90 -22.29
C SER A 91 0.71 -0.35 -21.65
N LEU A 92 1.14 -1.32 -22.45
CA LEU A 92 1.79 -2.54 -21.94
C LEU A 92 3.18 -2.26 -21.38
N PHE A 93 3.95 -1.40 -22.04
CA PHE A 93 5.24 -0.97 -21.51
C PHE A 93 5.07 -0.29 -20.15
N LEU A 94 4.11 0.64 -20.03
CA LEU A 94 3.79 1.29 -18.77
C LEU A 94 3.31 0.29 -17.72
N LEU A 95 2.48 -0.69 -18.09
CA LEU A 95 2.04 -1.75 -17.18
C LEU A 95 3.23 -2.55 -16.61
N ILE A 96 4.13 -3.02 -17.47
CA ILE A 96 5.30 -3.79 -17.06
C ILE A 96 6.17 -2.94 -16.14
N LEU A 97 6.36 -1.66 -16.45
CA LEU A 97 7.10 -0.73 -15.62
C LEU A 97 6.44 -0.55 -14.24
N SER A 98 5.14 -0.27 -14.19
CA SER A 98 4.38 -0.11 -12.94
C SER A 98 4.44 -1.37 -12.10
N TYR A 99 4.33 -2.54 -12.72
CA TYR A 99 4.37 -3.80 -12.00
C TYR A 99 5.78 -4.17 -11.52
N MET A 100 6.82 -3.83 -12.28
CA MET A 100 8.21 -3.91 -11.84
C MET A 100 8.48 -3.01 -10.63
N LEU A 101 8.02 -1.76 -10.66
CA LEU A 101 8.12 -0.84 -9.53
C LEU A 101 7.40 -1.39 -8.29
N LEU A 102 6.19 -1.94 -8.48
CA LEU A 102 5.41 -2.55 -7.42
C LEU A 102 6.13 -3.76 -6.79
N MET A 103 6.72 -4.61 -7.63
CA MET A 103 7.54 -5.73 -7.20
C MET A 103 8.77 -5.31 -6.40
N ILE A 104 9.50 -4.31 -6.89
CA ILE A 104 10.65 -3.73 -6.19
C ILE A 104 10.20 -3.22 -4.82
N CYS A 105 9.09 -2.47 -4.78
CA CYS A 105 8.57 -1.94 -3.52
C CYS A 105 8.18 -3.05 -2.55
N ASN A 106 7.45 -4.07 -3.02
CA ASN A 106 7.02 -5.20 -2.20
C ASN A 106 8.21 -6.02 -1.67
N ILE A 107 9.25 -6.23 -2.46
CA ILE A 107 10.41 -7.04 -2.07
C ILE A 107 11.37 -6.29 -1.16
N TYR A 108 11.70 -5.04 -1.50
CA TYR A 108 12.71 -4.27 -0.80
C TYR A 108 12.15 -3.57 0.44
N PHE A 109 10.92 -3.05 0.38
CA PHE A 109 10.35 -2.27 1.47
C PHE A 109 9.40 -3.04 2.39
N SER A 110 9.07 -4.30 2.12
CA SER A 110 8.14 -5.07 2.99
C SER A 110 8.53 -5.05 4.47
N ASN A 111 9.81 -5.21 4.80
CA ASN A 111 10.27 -5.16 6.19
C ASN A 111 10.11 -3.75 6.79
N ASN A 112 10.46 -2.71 6.04
CA ASN A 112 10.35 -1.33 6.51
C ASN A 112 8.87 -0.91 6.66
N LEU A 113 7.99 -1.38 5.78
CA LEU A 113 6.55 -1.16 5.88
C LEU A 113 5.94 -1.86 7.10
N ILE A 114 6.42 -3.06 7.44
CA ILE A 114 6.02 -3.72 8.69
C ILE A 114 6.50 -2.91 9.90
N LEU A 115 7.75 -2.46 9.91
CA LEU A 115 8.28 -1.61 10.96
C LEU A 115 7.49 -0.30 11.10
N LEU A 116 7.06 0.28 9.97
CA LEU A 116 6.23 1.49 9.94
C LEU A 116 4.87 1.25 10.60
N ILE A 117 4.22 0.13 10.30
CA ILE A 117 2.95 -0.26 10.93
C ILE A 117 3.12 -0.43 12.45
N LEU A 118 4.23 -1.04 12.89
CA LEU A 118 4.50 -1.22 14.32
C LEU A 118 4.77 0.11 15.02
N LYS A 119 5.53 1.02 14.40
CA LYS A 119 5.73 2.38 14.92
C LYS A 119 4.41 3.16 15.00
N LEU A 120 3.55 3.02 13.99
CA LEU A 120 2.23 3.64 14.00
C LEU A 120 1.36 3.12 15.14
N GLN A 121 1.41 1.81 15.44
CA GLN A 121 0.73 1.25 16.59
C GLN A 121 1.25 1.84 17.90
N GLU A 122 2.57 1.92 18.08
CA GLU A 122 3.17 2.49 19.28
C GLU A 122 2.76 3.96 19.50
N ILE A 123 2.69 4.76 18.43
CA ILE A 123 2.22 6.15 18.49
C ILE A 123 0.71 6.22 18.77
N TYR A 124 -0.06 5.30 18.19
CA TYR A 124 -1.49 5.22 18.45
C TYR A 124 -1.79 4.87 19.91
N ASP A 125 -1.04 3.94 20.52
CA ASP A 125 -1.25 3.57 21.91
C ASP A 125 -0.98 4.73 22.89
N THR A 126 -0.15 5.71 22.49
CA THR A 126 0.10 6.92 23.28
C THR A 126 -0.93 8.03 23.04
N LEU A 127 -1.65 8.01 21.92
CA LEU A 127 -2.62 9.03 21.54
C LEU A 127 -4.05 8.43 21.57
N ASP A 128 -4.87 8.80 22.56
CA ASP A 128 -6.27 8.34 22.62
C ASP A 128 -7.13 8.95 21.49
N ILE A 129 -7.09 8.33 20.30
CA ILE A 129 -7.77 8.76 19.05
C ILE A 129 -8.69 7.68 18.47
N ASN A 130 -9.32 6.92 19.35
CA ASN A 130 -10.16 5.78 19.00
C ASN A 130 -11.31 6.13 18.03
N LYS A 131 -11.88 7.33 18.17
CA LYS A 131 -13.04 7.78 17.37
C LYS A 131 -12.63 8.14 15.94
N GLU A 132 -11.54 8.89 15.81
CA GLU A 132 -10.95 9.34 14.55
C GLU A 132 -10.53 8.14 13.71
N ILE A 133 -9.92 7.13 14.33
CA ILE A 133 -9.52 5.90 13.65
C ILE A 133 -10.71 5.11 13.12
N ARG A 134 -11.81 5.04 13.87
CA ARG A 134 -13.02 4.35 13.39
C ARG A 134 -13.56 5.02 12.11
N ILE A 135 -13.59 6.34 12.09
CA ILE A 135 -14.00 7.12 10.91
C ILE A 135 -13.00 6.90 9.78
N PHE A 136 -11.70 6.93 10.08
CA PHE A 136 -10.62 6.68 9.12
C PHE A 136 -10.75 5.31 8.45
N CYS A 137 -11.07 4.25 9.21
CA CYS A 137 -11.31 2.90 8.70
C CYS A 137 -12.48 2.85 7.72
N ILE A 138 -13.60 3.53 8.02
CA ILE A 138 -14.77 3.57 7.15
C ILE A 138 -14.41 4.23 5.81
N TRP A 139 -13.69 5.36 5.85
CA TRP A 139 -13.20 6.03 4.65
C TRP A 139 -12.26 5.15 3.82
N ASN A 140 -11.40 4.34 4.44
CA ASN A 140 -10.54 3.41 3.71
C ASN A 140 -11.36 2.41 2.87
N TRP A 141 -12.43 1.83 3.45
CA TRP A 141 -13.33 0.94 2.70
C TRP A 141 -13.99 1.66 1.53
N ILE A 142 -14.56 2.84 1.78
CA ILE A 142 -15.24 3.64 0.74
C ILE A 142 -14.27 3.95 -0.41
N LEU A 143 -13.05 4.38 -0.10
CA LEU A 143 -12.05 4.73 -1.11
C LEU A 143 -11.63 3.50 -1.94
N ILE A 144 -11.38 2.35 -1.32
CA ILE A 144 -11.02 1.14 -2.08
C ILE A 144 -12.17 0.70 -2.99
N PHE A 145 -13.41 0.69 -2.49
CA PHE A 145 -14.57 0.38 -3.32
C PHE A 145 -14.73 1.38 -4.47
N SER A 146 -14.45 2.66 -4.24
CA SER A 146 -14.52 3.68 -5.27
C SER A 146 -13.48 3.47 -6.38
N VAL A 147 -12.25 3.07 -6.03
CA VAL A 147 -11.19 2.73 -6.99
C VAL A 147 -11.59 1.51 -7.82
N ILE A 148 -12.07 0.45 -7.19
CA ILE A 148 -12.50 -0.77 -7.89
C ILE A 148 -13.67 -0.47 -8.82
N LEU A 149 -14.66 0.31 -8.36
CA LEU A 149 -15.81 0.70 -9.17
C LEU A 149 -15.38 1.53 -10.38
N PHE A 150 -14.46 2.48 -10.17
CA PHE A 150 -13.91 3.32 -11.24
C PHE A 150 -13.21 2.47 -12.31
N GLU A 151 -12.35 1.54 -11.91
CA GLU A 151 -11.65 0.65 -12.83
C GLU A 151 -12.61 -0.28 -13.60
N VAL A 152 -13.66 -0.79 -12.95
CA VAL A 152 -14.70 -1.57 -13.63
C VAL A 152 -15.46 -0.73 -14.65
N LEU A 153 -15.81 0.52 -14.30
CA LEU A 153 -16.47 1.44 -15.23
C LEU A 153 -15.59 1.76 -16.44
N LEU A 154 -14.29 2.01 -16.22
CA LEU A 154 -13.32 2.21 -17.30
C LEU A 154 -13.22 0.99 -18.22
N ALA A 155 -13.18 -0.23 -17.65
CA ALA A 155 -13.16 -1.46 -18.42
C ALA A 155 -14.41 -1.62 -19.31
N ILE A 156 -15.60 -1.33 -18.77
CA ILE A 156 -16.86 -1.38 -19.52
C ILE A 156 -16.88 -0.34 -20.65
N LEU A 157 -16.48 0.90 -20.36
CA LEU A 157 -16.41 1.97 -21.37
C LEU A 157 -15.43 1.61 -22.50
N PHE A 158 -14.26 1.07 -22.15
CA PHE A 158 -13.27 0.60 -23.12
C PHE A 158 -13.84 -0.52 -24.00
N GLN A 159 -14.58 -1.47 -23.41
CA GLN A 159 -15.23 -2.54 -24.14
C GLN A 159 -16.25 -2.01 -25.16
N ILE A 160 -17.11 -1.07 -24.74
CA ILE A 160 -18.13 -0.45 -25.60
C ILE A 160 -17.46 0.32 -26.75
N ALA A 161 -16.43 1.12 -26.44
CA ALA A 161 -15.73 1.94 -27.43
C ALA A 161 -15.00 1.12 -28.49
N THR A 162 -14.34 0.03 -28.09
CA THR A 162 -13.53 -0.80 -29.00
C THR A 162 -14.32 -1.93 -29.67
N LYS A 163 -15.54 -2.23 -29.20
CA LYS A 163 -16.32 -3.43 -29.56
C LYS A 163 -15.54 -4.74 -29.37
N PHE A 164 -14.48 -4.71 -28.55
CA PHE A 164 -13.63 -5.86 -28.30
C PHE A 164 -14.30 -6.77 -27.28
N LYS A 165 -14.35 -8.08 -27.53
CA LYS A 165 -14.81 -9.02 -26.50
C LYS A 165 -13.78 -9.08 -25.38
N ILE A 166 -14.21 -9.00 -24.12
CA ILE A 166 -13.34 -9.20 -22.96
C ILE A 166 -12.65 -10.56 -23.12
N SER A 167 -11.34 -10.52 -23.33
CA SER A 167 -10.49 -11.70 -23.19
C SER A 167 -10.01 -11.80 -21.75
N VAL A 168 -9.61 -13.00 -21.32
CA VAL A 168 -8.96 -13.26 -20.02
C VAL A 168 -7.80 -12.28 -19.75
N ASN A 169 -7.17 -11.83 -20.83
CA ASN A 169 -6.00 -10.98 -20.87
C ASN A 169 -6.31 -9.55 -20.43
N LEU A 170 -7.43 -8.99 -20.91
CA LEU A 170 -7.91 -7.67 -20.48
C LEU A 170 -8.21 -7.66 -18.98
N ILE A 171 -8.77 -8.76 -18.47
CA ILE A 171 -9.04 -8.90 -17.03
C ILE A 171 -7.72 -8.86 -16.23
N ASN A 172 -6.69 -9.57 -16.69
CA ASN A 172 -5.38 -9.56 -16.03
C ASN A 172 -4.74 -8.16 -16.00
N LEU A 173 -4.85 -7.43 -17.11
CA LEU A 173 -4.40 -6.02 -17.20
C LEU A 173 -5.07 -5.15 -16.14
N HIS A 174 -6.40 -5.22 -16.04
CA HIS A 174 -7.17 -4.44 -15.06
C HIS A 174 -6.84 -4.85 -13.62
N ILE A 175 -6.61 -6.14 -13.34
CA ILE A 175 -6.20 -6.63 -12.01
C ILE A 175 -4.88 -5.99 -11.56
N VAL A 176 -3.90 -5.90 -12.47
CA VAL A 176 -2.60 -5.28 -12.17
C VAL A 176 -2.75 -3.77 -11.92
N ASN A 177 -3.54 -3.07 -12.74
CA ASN A 177 -3.81 -1.64 -12.54
C ASN A 177 -4.50 -1.37 -11.20
N VAL A 178 -5.57 -2.11 -10.89
CA VAL A 178 -6.27 -2.01 -9.61
C VAL A 178 -5.30 -2.28 -8.44
N SER A 179 -4.40 -3.26 -8.57
CA SER A 179 -3.38 -3.53 -7.55
C SER A 179 -2.45 -2.35 -7.34
N TYR A 180 -2.02 -1.71 -8.42
CA TYR A 180 -1.14 -0.55 -8.37
C TYR A 180 -1.85 0.63 -7.71
N ASP A 181 -3.08 0.93 -8.11
CA ASP A 181 -3.87 2.04 -7.56
C ASP A 181 -4.19 1.83 -6.08
N ILE A 182 -4.50 0.60 -5.66
CA ILE A 182 -4.71 0.28 -4.25
C ILE A 182 -3.42 0.44 -3.44
N ASN A 183 -2.25 0.08 -4.00
CA ASN A 183 -0.97 0.32 -3.33
C ASN A 183 -0.65 1.81 -3.20
N MET A 184 -0.91 2.60 -4.24
CA MET A 184 -0.76 4.06 -4.19
C MET A 184 -1.73 4.68 -3.18
N LEU A 185 -2.99 4.24 -3.19
CA LEU A 185 -4.00 4.66 -2.20
C LEU A 185 -3.57 4.28 -0.78
N TYR A 186 -3.01 3.08 -0.58
CA TYR A 186 -2.45 2.67 0.71
C TYR A 186 -1.35 3.64 1.18
N ALA A 187 -0.41 4.00 0.30
CA ALA A 187 0.65 4.98 0.61
C ALA A 187 0.05 6.32 1.07
N ILE A 188 -0.88 6.88 0.27
CA ILE A 188 -1.58 8.13 0.56
C ILE A 188 -2.31 8.06 1.91
N ARG A 189 -2.92 6.92 2.24
CA ARG A 189 -3.66 6.76 3.49
C ARG A 189 -2.73 6.59 4.69
N VAL A 190 -1.61 5.88 4.56
CA VAL A 190 -0.58 5.83 5.61
C VAL A 190 -0.04 7.23 5.90
N MET A 191 0.21 8.02 4.86
CA MET A 191 0.61 9.41 4.99
C MET A 191 -0.45 10.26 5.71
N SER A 192 -1.71 10.15 5.30
CA SER A 192 -2.83 10.85 5.94
C SER A 192 -2.99 10.47 7.40
N LEU A 193 -2.74 9.21 7.77
CA LEU A 193 -2.72 8.75 9.17
C LEU A 193 -1.59 9.42 9.96
N LEU A 194 -0.38 9.48 9.41
CA LEU A 194 0.75 10.18 10.06
C LEU A 194 0.45 11.66 10.28
N THR A 195 -0.12 12.34 9.28
CA THR A 195 -0.54 13.75 9.41
C THR A 195 -1.58 13.93 10.50
N MET A 196 -2.59 13.05 10.56
CA MET A 196 -3.62 13.10 11.61
C MET A 196 -3.03 12.89 13.02
N LEU A 197 -2.08 11.96 13.17
CA LEU A 197 -1.37 11.73 14.43
C LEU A 197 -0.56 12.97 14.85
N LEU A 198 0.12 13.60 13.88
CA LEU A 198 0.89 14.82 14.10
C LEU A 198 0.00 15.99 14.54
N GLU A 199 -1.11 16.22 13.84
CA GLU A 199 -2.10 17.26 14.19
C GLU A 199 -2.60 17.06 15.62
N ARG A 200 -2.95 15.82 15.99
CA ARG A 200 -3.39 15.50 17.35
C ARG A 200 -2.31 15.79 18.39
N CYS A 201 -1.07 15.39 18.11
CA CYS A 201 0.06 15.67 18.99
C CYS A 201 0.25 17.18 19.20
N VAL A 202 0.14 17.99 18.14
CA VAL A 202 0.23 19.46 18.23
C VAL A 202 -0.91 20.03 19.06
N THR A 203 -2.15 19.54 18.88
CA THR A 203 -3.29 20.01 19.67
C THR A 203 -3.12 19.69 21.16
N MET A 204 -2.56 18.52 21.50
CA MET A 204 -2.25 18.19 22.91
C MET A 204 -1.23 19.16 23.52
N ILE A 205 -0.18 19.51 22.78
CA ILE A 205 0.82 20.51 23.22
C ILE A 205 0.15 21.86 23.52
N GLN A 206 -0.75 22.32 22.64
CA GLN A 206 -1.46 23.59 22.82
C GLN A 206 -2.34 23.58 24.08
N PHE A 207 -3.11 22.51 24.29
CA PHE A 207 -3.95 22.37 25.48
C PHE A 207 -3.15 22.30 26.78
N ASP A 208 -1.99 21.66 26.79
CA ASP A 208 -1.14 21.59 27.99
C ASP A 208 -0.51 22.95 28.33
N ILE A 209 -0.14 23.76 27.32
CA ILE A 209 0.36 25.13 27.52
C ILE A 209 -0.73 26.05 28.10
N ASP A 210 -1.97 25.91 27.65
CA ASP A 210 -3.06 26.77 28.14
C ASP A 210 -3.52 26.43 29.57
N ASN A 211 -3.16 25.24 30.09
CA ASN A 211 -3.59 24.72 31.39
C ASN A 211 -2.42 24.62 32.42
N GLU A 212 -1.53 25.61 32.45
CA GLU A 212 -0.25 25.69 33.20
C GLU A 212 -0.22 25.25 34.68
N GLU A 213 -1.36 24.96 35.33
CA GLU A 213 -1.42 24.89 36.79
C GLU A 213 -1.07 23.54 37.46
N ASP A 214 -1.03 22.37 36.82
CA ASP A 214 -1.02 21.12 37.65
C ASP A 214 -0.29 19.85 37.17
N SER A 215 0.62 19.87 36.19
CA SER A 215 1.34 18.62 35.85
C SER A 215 2.79 18.77 35.40
N LYS A 216 3.72 18.59 36.35
CA LYS A 216 5.17 18.53 36.11
C LYS A 216 5.64 17.29 35.32
N ASP A 217 4.81 16.25 35.19
CA ASP A 217 5.18 14.98 34.54
C ASP A 217 4.70 14.81 33.08
N LYS A 218 3.96 15.77 32.51
CA LYS A 218 3.40 15.65 31.14
C LYS A 218 4.30 16.05 29.96
N PRO A 219 5.17 17.08 30.03
CA PRO A 219 5.79 17.62 28.81
C PRO A 219 6.79 16.67 28.15
N GLU A 220 7.44 15.79 28.91
CA GLU A 220 8.42 14.84 28.37
C GLU A 220 7.77 13.78 27.45
N ASN A 221 6.57 13.30 27.79
CA ASN A 221 5.87 12.29 27.02
C ASN A 221 5.42 12.80 25.64
N VAL A 222 5.06 14.09 25.54
CA VAL A 222 4.57 14.68 24.30
C VAL A 222 5.72 14.88 23.31
N PHE A 223 6.88 15.36 23.77
CA PHE A 223 8.07 15.47 22.93
C PHE A 223 8.56 14.10 22.44
N VAL A 224 8.52 13.08 23.30
CA VAL A 224 8.84 11.69 22.92
C VAL A 224 7.89 11.19 21.83
N THR A 225 6.58 11.44 21.97
CA THR A 225 5.58 11.05 20.96
C THR A 225 5.81 11.77 19.63
N PHE A 226 6.08 13.08 19.67
CA PHE A 226 6.41 13.87 18.48
C PHE A 226 7.63 13.32 17.74
N LYS A 227 8.70 12.98 18.48
CA LYS A 227 9.89 12.37 17.90
C LYS A 227 9.59 11.02 17.23
N LYS A 228 8.75 10.17 17.86
CA LYS A 228 8.31 8.90 17.26
C LYS A 228 7.57 9.12 15.94
N ILE A 229 6.70 10.14 15.86
CA ILE A 229 5.99 10.51 14.62
C ILE A 229 6.97 10.92 13.53
N LEU A 230 7.97 11.76 13.86
CA LEU A 230 8.99 12.19 12.91
C LEU A 230 9.79 11.00 12.37
N ASP A 231 10.24 10.09 13.24
CA ASP A 231 10.95 8.88 12.82
C ASP A 231 10.08 8.00 11.90
N ALA A 232 8.77 7.88 12.19
CA ALA A 232 7.84 7.14 11.34
C ALA A 232 7.66 7.81 9.97
N TYR A 233 7.69 9.14 9.92
CA TYR A 233 7.63 9.91 8.69
C TYR A 233 8.90 9.74 7.83
N GLU A 234 10.08 9.71 8.44
CA GLU A 234 11.33 9.40 7.75
C GLU A 234 11.33 7.97 7.17
N LEU A 235 10.80 7.01 7.94
CA LEU A 235 10.63 5.63 7.49
C LEU A 235 9.62 5.53 6.33
N TYR A 236 8.50 6.25 6.42
CA TYR A 236 7.52 6.38 5.33
C TYR A 236 8.18 6.93 4.07
N ASN A 237 8.90 8.04 4.17
CA ASN A 237 9.59 8.65 3.04
C ASN A 237 10.59 7.67 2.43
N SER A 238 11.33 6.92 3.25
CA SER A 238 12.26 5.89 2.76
C SER A 238 11.57 4.75 2.00
N CYS A 239 10.34 4.37 2.39
CA CYS A 239 9.57 3.31 1.73
C CYS A 239 8.90 3.77 0.43
N PHE A 240 8.38 4.99 0.41
CA PHE A 240 7.51 5.47 -0.68
C PHE A 240 8.19 6.48 -1.61
N ARG A 241 9.43 6.91 -1.35
CA ARG A 241 10.16 7.83 -2.24
C ARG A 241 10.22 7.32 -3.68
N ILE A 242 10.44 6.02 -3.88
CA ILE A 242 10.51 5.41 -5.22
C ILE A 242 9.17 5.47 -5.97
N LEU A 243 8.04 5.49 -5.25
CA LEU A 243 6.71 5.57 -5.85
C LEU A 243 6.32 7.01 -6.24
N VAL A 244 6.99 8.02 -5.66
CA VAL A 244 6.64 9.45 -5.82
C VAL A 244 7.70 10.23 -6.62
N SER A 245 8.94 9.74 -6.69
CA SER A 245 10.05 10.34 -7.44
C SER A 245 9.98 10.05 -8.94
#